data_AF-A0A660Q4Q1-F1
#
_entry.id   AF-A0A660Q4Q1-F1
#
_cell.length_a   1.000
_cell.length_b   1.000
_cell.length_c   1.000
_cell.angle_alpha   90.00
_cell.angle_beta   90.00
_cell.angle_gamma   90.00
#
_symmetry.space_group_name_H-M   'P 1'
#
loop_
_entity.id
_entity.type
_entity.pdbx_description
1 polymer ?
#
loop_
_entity_poly.entity_id
_entity_poly.type
_entity_poly.pdbx_seq_one_letter_code
_entity_poly.pdbx_strand_id
1 'polypeptide(L)'
;MHSNVFMGRFLNCISDGDLFKKVFATILRIVAIVVAIGGLYLWIRLWSPVFHLGGFFAVVSGIIFQLILIVTIAMMVHIVWLRAGTIGDLQKADFTVISISSILLKMTGELYVVIFVPLSIGGGIGIWLGGGNLMYFVNRFLVFLPELPFDFMRGGESSFLGGLLFIVGGIVAAFLSLVFFYLLAEMLVVAVDIARNIKVTREIAEGYKKPEAAI
;
A
#
# COMPACT_ATOMS: atom_id res chain seq x y z
N MET A 1 13.17 48.51 -1.53
CA MET A 1 12.72 47.58 -2.58
C MET A 1 13.39 46.20 -2.39
N HIS A 2 13.29 45.61 -1.20
CA HIS A 2 13.94 44.32 -0.87
C HIS A 2 13.22 43.73 0.34
N SER A 3 12.13 42.99 0.10
CA SER A 3 11.44 42.17 1.11
C SER A 3 10.41 41.35 0.35
N ASN A 4 10.80 40.15 -0.10
CA ASN A 4 9.94 39.06 -0.63
C ASN A 4 10.77 37.86 -1.14
N VAL A 5 12.07 37.78 -0.78
CA VAL A 5 12.98 36.76 -1.36
C VAL A 5 12.69 35.36 -0.81
N PHE A 6 12.18 35.23 0.42
CA PHE A 6 11.88 33.92 1.01
C PHE A 6 10.54 33.37 0.53
N MET A 7 9.46 34.15 0.66
CA MET A 7 8.11 33.70 0.28
C MET A 7 7.96 33.51 -1.24
N GLY A 8 8.58 34.37 -2.06
CA GLY A 8 8.59 34.21 -3.52
C GLY A 8 9.39 32.99 -3.98
N ARG A 9 10.53 32.68 -3.35
CA ARG A 9 11.29 31.45 -3.65
C ARG A 9 10.55 30.20 -3.17
N PHE A 10 9.91 30.25 -2.01
CA PHE A 10 9.11 29.15 -1.49
C PHE A 10 7.91 28.84 -2.40
N LEU A 11 7.17 29.87 -2.83
CA LEU A 11 6.06 29.73 -3.77
C LEU A 11 6.51 29.24 -5.14
N ASN A 12 7.65 29.72 -5.67
CA ASN A 12 8.20 29.21 -6.93
C ASN A 12 8.67 27.75 -6.82
N CYS A 13 9.25 27.35 -5.69
CA CYS A 13 9.62 25.95 -5.42
C CYS A 13 8.39 25.02 -5.30
N ILE A 14 7.28 25.52 -4.76
CA ILE A 14 5.98 24.82 -4.72
C ILE A 14 5.40 24.70 -6.14
N SER A 15 5.51 25.76 -6.94
CA SER A 15 5.01 25.82 -8.32
C SER A 15 5.75 24.86 -9.26
N ASP A 16 7.05 24.66 -9.06
CA ASP A 16 7.90 23.83 -9.94
C ASP A 16 7.69 22.31 -9.79
N GLY A 17 6.91 21.85 -8.80
CA GLY A 17 6.62 20.43 -8.55
C GLY A 17 7.81 19.58 -8.06
N ASP A 18 9.05 20.01 -8.28
CA ASP A 18 10.27 19.32 -7.88
C ASP A 18 10.43 19.22 -6.36
N LEU A 19 10.01 20.24 -5.60
CA LEU A 19 10.03 20.20 -4.14
C LEU A 19 9.06 19.13 -3.61
N PHE A 20 7.86 19.04 -4.18
CA PHE A 20 6.87 18.03 -3.80
C PHE A 20 7.39 16.61 -4.01
N LYS A 21 7.96 16.31 -5.18
CA LYS A 21 8.56 14.99 -5.46
C LYS A 21 9.61 14.60 -4.43
N LYS A 22 10.54 15.52 -4.14
CA LYS A 22 11.62 15.28 -3.15
C LYS A 22 11.08 15.06 -1.74
N VAL A 23 10.13 15.87 -1.31
CA VAL A 23 9.51 15.76 0.02
C VAL A 23 8.77 14.43 0.16
N PHE A 24 7.90 14.08 -0.80
CA PHE A 24 7.16 12.82 -0.77
C PHE A 24 8.08 11.60 -0.85
N ALA A 25 9.08 11.60 -1.74
CA ALA A 25 10.07 10.53 -1.81
C ALA A 25 10.83 10.36 -0.48
N THR A 26 11.19 11.47 0.18
CA THR A 26 11.87 11.45 1.48
C THR A 26 10.96 10.89 2.58
N ILE A 27 9.69 11.33 2.63
CA ILE A 27 8.70 10.80 3.58
C ILE A 27 8.54 9.29 3.39
N LEU A 28 8.40 8.80 2.16
CA LEU A 28 8.26 7.37 1.90
C LEU A 28 9.51 6.58 2.32
N ARG A 29 10.72 7.11 2.12
CA ARG A 29 11.95 6.46 2.62
C ARG A 29 11.96 6.39 4.14
N ILE A 30 11.55 7.45 4.84
CA ILE A 30 11.41 7.44 6.30
C ILE A 30 10.38 6.38 6.73
N VAL A 31 9.23 6.33 6.05
CA VAL A 31 8.20 5.30 6.30
C VAL A 31 8.77 3.89 6.10
N ALA A 32 9.55 3.65 5.04
CA ALA A 32 10.19 2.35 4.80
C ALA A 32 11.13 1.96 5.95
N ILE A 33 11.93 2.90 6.47
CA ILE A 33 12.81 2.67 7.62
C ILE A 33 12.00 2.37 8.89
N VAL A 34 10.93 3.13 9.14
CA VAL A 34 10.04 2.91 10.29
C VAL A 34 9.36 1.54 10.20
N VAL A 35 8.89 1.15 9.02
CA VAL A 35 8.30 -0.18 8.76
C VAL A 35 9.35 -1.28 8.97
N ALA A 36 10.59 -1.08 8.55
CA ALA A 36 11.67 -2.05 8.78
C ALA A 36 11.96 -2.25 10.28
N ILE A 37 12.12 -1.15 11.03
CA ILE A 37 12.40 -1.20 12.47
C ILE A 37 11.20 -1.76 13.23
N GLY A 38 10.00 -1.27 12.95
CA GLY A 38 8.76 -1.73 13.57
C GLY A 38 8.46 -3.20 13.27
N GLY A 39 8.68 -3.61 12.02
CA GLY A 39 8.55 -5.01 11.58
C GLY A 39 9.56 -5.91 12.27
N LEU A 40 10.82 -5.50 12.39
CA LEU A 40 11.84 -6.28 13.10
C LEU A 40 11.53 -6.40 14.60
N TYR A 41 11.10 -5.31 15.23
CA TYR A 41 10.64 -5.33 16.62
C TYR A 41 9.47 -6.30 16.81
N LEU A 42 8.48 -6.27 15.90
CA LEU A 42 7.36 -7.19 15.90
C LEU A 42 7.85 -8.64 15.75
N TRP A 43 8.70 -8.92 14.77
CA TRP A 43 9.26 -10.25 14.52
C TRP A 43 9.97 -10.81 15.76
N ILE A 44 10.83 -10.02 16.43
CA ILE A 44 11.50 -10.41 17.67
C ILE A 44 10.47 -10.72 18.77
N ARG A 45 9.48 -9.84 18.96
CA ARG A 45 8.46 -10.00 19.99
C ARG A 45 7.61 -11.26 19.82
N LEU A 46 7.43 -11.71 18.58
CA LEU A 46 6.59 -12.86 18.24
C LEU A 46 7.26 -14.21 18.49
N TRP A 47 8.57 -14.27 18.75
CA TRP A 47 9.23 -15.53 19.09
C TRP A 47 8.79 -16.11 20.43
N SER A 48 8.58 -15.26 21.43
CA SER A 48 8.14 -15.69 22.77
C SER A 48 6.86 -16.54 22.72
N PRO A 49 5.73 -16.07 22.16
CA PRO A 49 4.51 -16.86 22.07
C PRO A 49 4.64 -18.13 21.21
N VAL A 50 5.50 -18.15 20.19
CA VAL A 50 5.74 -19.35 19.36
C VAL A 50 6.22 -20.53 20.21
N PHE A 51 7.13 -20.29 21.15
CA PHE A 51 7.63 -21.35 22.04
C PHE A 51 6.62 -21.78 23.11
N HIS A 52 5.55 -21.00 23.32
CA HIS A 52 4.48 -21.30 24.28
C HIS A 52 3.25 -21.94 23.64
N LEU A 53 3.24 -22.22 22.33
CA LEU A 53 2.08 -22.79 21.63
C LEU A 53 1.71 -24.21 22.08
N GLY A 54 2.64 -24.93 22.71
CA GLY A 54 2.43 -26.30 23.20
C GLY A 54 2.37 -27.33 22.08
N GLY A 55 3.26 -28.32 22.11
CA GLY A 55 3.32 -29.40 21.11
C GLY A 55 4.28 -29.12 19.96
N PHE A 56 4.94 -30.19 19.50
CA PHE A 56 5.99 -30.11 18.47
C PHE A 56 5.50 -29.46 17.17
N PHE A 57 4.36 -29.92 16.63
CA PHE A 57 3.83 -29.41 15.36
C PHE A 57 3.40 -27.94 15.43
N ALA A 58 2.89 -27.47 16.58
CA ALA A 58 2.52 -26.07 16.77
C ALA A 58 3.76 -25.14 16.83
N VAL A 59 4.85 -25.59 17.44
CA VAL A 59 6.12 -24.86 17.43
C VAL A 59 6.70 -24.81 16.03
N VAL A 60 6.71 -25.93 15.31
CA VAL A 60 7.18 -26.00 13.91
C VAL A 60 6.36 -25.05 13.03
N SER A 61 5.03 -25.03 13.18
CA SER A 61 4.18 -24.13 12.42
C SER A 61 4.41 -22.66 12.75
N GLY A 62 4.65 -22.34 14.03
CA GLY A 62 5.05 -21.01 14.46
C GLY A 62 6.38 -20.56 13.86
N ILE A 63 7.38 -21.45 13.76
CA ILE A 63 8.66 -21.17 13.10
C ILE A 63 8.45 -20.88 11.60
N ILE A 64 7.68 -21.72 10.90
CA ILE A 64 7.36 -21.49 9.49
C ILE A 64 6.69 -20.12 9.30
N PHE A 65 5.73 -19.79 10.17
CA PHE A 65 5.08 -18.49 10.16
C PHE A 65 6.08 -17.33 10.40
N GLN A 66 7.03 -17.47 11.33
CA GLN A 66 8.09 -16.46 11.55
C GLN A 66 8.97 -16.22 10.32
N LEU A 67 9.31 -17.30 9.59
CA LEU A 67 10.10 -17.19 8.36
C LEU A 67 9.32 -16.49 7.25
N ILE A 68 8.03 -16.79 7.11
CA ILE A 68 7.16 -16.10 6.16
C ILE A 68 6.99 -14.63 6.55
N LEU A 69 6.80 -14.35 7.84
CA LEU A 69 6.62 -12.99 8.34
C LEU A 69 7.82 -12.08 8.06
N ILE A 70 9.06 -12.57 8.28
CA ILE A 70 10.25 -11.75 7.99
C ILE A 70 10.39 -11.46 6.50
N VAL A 71 10.02 -12.41 5.63
CA VAL A 71 9.97 -12.20 4.18
C VAL A 71 8.90 -11.16 3.84
N THR A 72 7.71 -11.23 4.44
CA THR A 72 6.65 -10.22 4.27
C THR A 72 7.13 -8.82 4.65
N ILE A 73 7.78 -8.67 5.81
CA ILE A 73 8.35 -7.38 6.25
C ILE A 73 9.36 -6.86 5.23
N ALA A 74 10.27 -7.71 4.76
CA ALA A 74 11.27 -7.33 3.76
C ALA A 74 10.61 -6.87 2.44
N MET A 75 9.59 -7.59 1.97
CA MET A 75 8.82 -7.21 0.77
C MET A 75 8.09 -5.87 0.95
N MET A 76 7.47 -5.63 2.11
CA MET A 76 6.81 -4.35 2.40
C MET A 76 7.79 -3.18 2.34
N VAL A 77 8.94 -3.31 3.02
CA VAL A 77 10.01 -2.30 2.99
C VAL A 77 10.48 -2.05 1.58
N HIS A 78 10.67 -3.11 0.80
CA HIS A 78 11.15 -3.02 -0.58
C HIS A 78 10.17 -2.28 -1.49
N ILE A 79 8.86 -2.54 -1.40
CA ILE A 79 7.83 -1.84 -2.18
C ILE A 79 7.81 -0.36 -1.85
N VAL A 80 7.77 0.01 -0.56
CA VAL A 80 7.75 1.42 -0.16
C VAL A 80 9.01 2.12 -0.65
N TRP A 81 10.16 1.47 -0.56
CA TRP A 81 11.43 2.01 -1.04
C TRP A 81 11.45 2.22 -2.56
N LEU A 82 11.00 1.24 -3.34
CA LEU A 82 10.92 1.31 -4.80
C LEU A 82 9.95 2.42 -5.25
N ARG A 83 8.81 2.56 -4.57
CA ARG A 83 7.82 3.60 -4.86
C ARG A 83 8.33 4.99 -4.49
N ALA A 84 9.13 5.12 -3.42
CA ALA A 84 9.88 6.34 -3.12
C ALA A 84 10.81 6.77 -4.26
N GLY A 85 11.56 5.81 -4.84
CA GLY A 85 12.41 6.05 -6.01
C GLY A 85 11.59 6.51 -7.22
N THR A 86 10.50 5.79 -7.51
CA THR A 86 9.58 6.12 -8.62
C THR A 86 9.05 7.56 -8.51
N ILE A 87 8.67 8.01 -7.31
CA ILE A 87 8.19 9.38 -7.08
C ILE A 87 9.33 10.41 -7.25
N GLY A 88 10.54 10.08 -6.82
CA GLY A 88 11.71 10.93 -6.99
C GLY A 88 12.09 11.16 -8.46
N ASP A 89 11.88 10.15 -9.30
CA ASP A 89 12.25 10.15 -10.72
C ASP A 89 11.12 10.61 -11.66
N LEU A 90 9.99 11.07 -11.11
CA LEU A 90 8.88 11.60 -11.91
C LEU A 90 9.33 12.80 -12.76
N GLN A 91 9.06 12.74 -14.07
CA GLN A 91 9.25 13.85 -14.99
C GLN A 91 8.33 15.02 -14.62
N LYS A 92 8.68 16.26 -15.00
CA LYS A 92 7.82 17.43 -14.78
C LYS A 92 6.51 17.24 -15.54
N ALA A 93 5.40 17.24 -14.79
CA ALA A 93 4.05 17.13 -15.32
C ALA A 93 3.19 18.28 -14.79
N ASP A 94 2.24 18.75 -15.60
CA ASP A 94 1.30 19.82 -15.26
C ASP A 94 0.55 19.56 -13.94
N PHE A 95 0.35 18.28 -13.60
CA PHE A 95 -0.31 17.84 -12.37
C PHE A 95 0.56 16.84 -11.59
N THR A 96 1.66 17.33 -11.02
CA THR A 96 2.61 16.50 -10.24
C THR A 96 1.95 15.81 -9.03
N VAL A 97 1.08 16.52 -8.29
CA VAL A 97 0.39 15.96 -7.10
C VAL A 97 -0.48 14.76 -7.46
N ILE A 98 -1.22 14.85 -8.57
CA ILE A 98 -2.09 13.78 -9.05
C ILE A 98 -1.29 12.53 -9.42
N SER A 99 -0.16 12.71 -10.09
CA SER A 99 0.74 11.60 -10.43
C SER A 99 1.24 10.88 -9.17
N ILE A 100 1.63 11.65 -8.14
CA ILE A 100 2.03 11.10 -6.84
C ILE A 100 0.87 10.36 -6.19
N SER A 101 -0.33 10.94 -6.15
CA SER A 101 -1.53 10.29 -5.58
C SER A 101 -1.86 8.97 -6.27
N SER A 102 -1.76 8.90 -7.59
CA SER A 102 -1.96 7.65 -8.35
C SER A 102 -0.93 6.58 -7.95
N ILE A 103 0.34 6.94 -7.78
CA ILE A 103 1.38 6.01 -7.31
C ILE A 103 1.08 5.53 -5.88
N LEU A 104 0.66 6.41 -4.98
CA LEU A 104 0.33 6.05 -3.59
C LEU A 104 -0.90 5.13 -3.51
N LEU A 105 -1.90 5.32 -4.38
CA LEU A 105 -3.05 4.41 -4.48
C LEU A 105 -2.59 3.01 -4.92
N LYS A 106 -1.80 2.90 -6.00
CA LYS A 106 -1.26 1.61 -6.46
C LYS A 106 -0.42 0.93 -5.38
N MET A 107 0.47 1.69 -4.72
CA MET A 107 1.28 1.20 -3.62
C MET A 107 0.43 0.65 -2.47
N THR A 108 -0.68 1.30 -2.14
CA THR A 108 -1.61 0.78 -1.11
C THR A 108 -2.10 -0.61 -1.50
N GLY A 109 -2.59 -0.80 -2.72
CA GLY A 109 -3.02 -2.12 -3.21
C GLY A 109 -1.89 -3.16 -3.21
N GLU A 110 -0.68 -2.78 -3.60
CA GLU A 110 0.50 -3.65 -3.56
C GLU A 110 0.87 -4.08 -2.14
N LEU A 111 0.77 -3.16 -1.16
CA LEU A 111 0.99 -3.47 0.25
C LEU A 111 -0.05 -4.48 0.77
N TYR A 112 -1.32 -4.35 0.36
CA TYR A 112 -2.34 -5.36 0.70
C TYR A 112 -1.93 -6.74 0.18
N VAL A 113 -1.46 -6.85 -1.07
CA VAL A 113 -1.02 -8.15 -1.62
C VAL A 113 0.15 -8.73 -0.84
N VAL A 114 1.17 -7.92 -0.58
CA VAL A 114 2.37 -8.38 0.11
C VAL A 114 2.11 -8.76 1.56
N ILE A 115 1.15 -8.11 2.22
CA ILE A 115 0.75 -8.48 3.58
C ILE A 115 -0.11 -9.74 3.54
N PHE A 116 -1.22 -9.73 2.80
CA PHE A 116 -2.24 -10.76 2.93
C PHE A 116 -1.81 -12.09 2.29
N VAL A 117 -1.17 -12.10 1.12
CA VAL A 117 -0.85 -13.37 0.45
C VAL A 117 0.07 -14.26 1.28
N PRO A 118 1.26 -13.81 1.73
CA PRO A 118 2.16 -14.67 2.49
C PRO A 118 1.59 -14.97 3.88
N LEU A 119 0.99 -13.98 4.55
CA LEU A 119 0.41 -14.22 5.88
C LEU A 119 -0.75 -15.22 5.82
N SER A 120 -1.54 -15.23 4.76
CA SER A 120 -2.61 -16.21 4.56
C SER A 120 -2.06 -17.60 4.28
N ILE A 121 -0.99 -17.72 3.49
CA ILE A 121 -0.29 -19.00 3.29
C ILE A 121 0.30 -19.50 4.63
N GLY A 122 1.04 -18.66 5.33
CA GLY A 122 1.68 -19.00 6.60
C GLY A 122 0.68 -19.33 7.70
N GLY A 123 -0.40 -18.55 7.81
CA GLY A 123 -1.47 -18.79 8.77
C GLY A 123 -2.30 -20.04 8.41
N GLY A 124 -2.55 -20.29 7.13
CA GLY A 124 -3.28 -21.49 6.69
C GLY A 124 -2.52 -22.80 6.96
N ILE A 125 -1.23 -22.85 6.58
CA ILE A 125 -0.33 -23.94 6.97
C ILE A 125 -0.27 -24.05 8.50
N GLY A 126 -0.24 -22.90 9.15
CA GLY A 126 -0.29 -22.76 10.57
C GLY A 126 -1.50 -23.43 11.24
N ILE A 127 -2.70 -23.21 10.72
CA ILE A 127 -3.95 -23.82 11.19
C ILE A 127 -3.90 -25.34 11.04
N TRP A 128 -3.36 -25.85 9.93
CA TRP A 128 -3.25 -27.30 9.70
C TRP A 128 -2.30 -28.00 10.67
N LEU A 129 -1.20 -27.35 11.04
CA LEU A 129 -0.16 -27.96 11.90
C LEU A 129 -0.35 -27.66 13.39
N GLY A 130 -0.77 -26.44 13.72
CA GLY A 130 -0.91 -25.93 15.10
C GLY A 130 -2.34 -25.89 15.63
N GLY A 131 -3.34 -26.16 14.79
CA GLY A 131 -4.75 -26.16 15.18
C GLY A 131 -5.23 -24.84 15.79
N GLY A 132 -6.09 -24.93 16.80
CA GLY A 132 -6.73 -23.76 17.42
C GLY A 132 -5.77 -22.84 18.19
N ASN A 133 -4.64 -23.36 18.70
CA ASN A 133 -3.67 -22.58 19.47
C ASN A 133 -2.99 -21.52 18.61
N LEU A 134 -2.68 -21.86 17.35
CA LEU A 134 -2.12 -20.88 16.42
C LEU A 134 -3.17 -19.87 15.96
N MET A 135 -4.44 -20.26 15.84
CA MET A 135 -5.48 -19.32 15.44
C MET A 135 -5.74 -18.26 16.51
N TYR A 136 -5.69 -18.64 17.79
CA TYR A 136 -5.70 -17.66 18.90
C TYR A 136 -4.51 -16.71 18.83
N PHE A 137 -3.32 -17.23 18.51
CA PHE A 137 -2.12 -16.43 18.29
C PHE A 137 -2.33 -15.44 17.13
N VAL A 138 -2.72 -15.90 15.94
CA VAL A 138 -2.96 -15.06 14.76
C VAL A 138 -4.03 -14.01 15.02
N ASN A 139 -5.19 -14.39 15.59
CA ASN A 139 -6.28 -13.46 15.89
C ASN A 139 -5.85 -12.35 16.86
N ARG A 140 -4.98 -12.65 17.83
CA ARG A 140 -4.44 -11.64 18.76
C ARG A 140 -3.55 -10.60 18.06
N PHE A 141 -2.92 -10.95 16.94
CA PHE A 141 -2.15 -10.00 16.12
C PHE A 141 -3.01 -9.25 15.11
N LEU A 142 -4.06 -9.89 14.59
CA LEU A 142 -5.03 -9.23 13.71
C LEU A 142 -5.84 -8.13 14.44
N VAL A 143 -5.79 -8.03 15.77
CA VAL A 143 -6.38 -6.91 16.54
C VAL A 143 -5.82 -5.54 16.11
N PHE A 144 -4.60 -5.49 15.57
CA PHE A 144 -4.03 -4.25 15.03
C PHE A 144 -4.50 -3.91 13.62
N LEU A 145 -5.16 -4.85 12.93
CA LEU A 145 -5.81 -4.57 11.65
C LEU A 145 -7.23 -4.07 11.94
N PRO A 146 -7.75 -3.08 11.18
CA PRO A 146 -9.14 -2.71 11.25
C PRO A 146 -10.02 -3.96 11.15
N GLU A 147 -11.13 -3.99 11.88
CA GLU A 147 -12.13 -5.06 11.77
C GLU A 147 -12.67 -5.08 10.33
N LEU A 148 -11.97 -5.77 9.45
CA LEU A 148 -12.46 -6.03 8.11
C LEU A 148 -13.65 -6.97 8.24
N PRO A 149 -14.68 -6.84 7.38
CA PRO A 149 -15.90 -7.66 7.39
C PRO A 149 -15.65 -9.12 6.96
N PHE A 150 -14.42 -9.59 7.10
CA PHE A 150 -13.95 -10.91 6.70
C PHE A 150 -13.88 -11.82 7.93
N ASP A 151 -14.99 -11.99 8.65
CA ASP A 151 -15.10 -12.95 9.76
C ASP A 151 -14.74 -14.39 9.34
N PHE A 152 -14.82 -14.71 8.04
CA PHE A 152 -14.33 -15.99 7.52
C PHE A 152 -12.79 -16.16 7.63
N MET A 153 -12.02 -15.07 7.70
CA MET A 153 -10.58 -15.13 8.00
C MET A 153 -10.31 -15.39 9.49
N ARG A 154 -11.30 -15.25 10.39
CA ARG A 154 -11.10 -15.58 11.82
C ARG A 154 -11.03 -17.08 12.10
N GLY A 155 -11.16 -17.92 11.07
CA GLY A 155 -10.89 -19.36 11.14
C GLY A 155 -11.97 -20.09 11.91
N GLY A 156 -13.01 -20.54 11.21
CA GLY A 156 -13.93 -21.54 11.73
C GLY A 156 -13.21 -22.89 11.89
N GLU A 157 -13.22 -23.42 13.11
CA GLU A 157 -12.70 -24.72 13.57
C GLU A 157 -11.25 -25.06 13.17
N SER A 158 -10.51 -25.76 14.03
CA SER A 158 -9.15 -26.26 13.75
C SER A 158 -9.16 -27.41 12.73
N SER A 159 -9.63 -27.13 11.52
CA SER A 159 -9.91 -28.10 10.47
C SER A 159 -9.07 -27.82 9.22
N PHE A 160 -8.89 -28.85 8.40
CA PHE A 160 -8.27 -28.70 7.09
C PHE A 160 -8.99 -27.62 6.24
N LEU A 161 -10.32 -27.62 6.27
CA LEU A 161 -11.13 -26.65 5.56
C LEU A 161 -10.91 -25.23 6.07
N GLY A 162 -10.75 -25.04 7.38
CA GLY A 162 -10.44 -23.74 7.98
C GLY A 162 -9.13 -23.14 7.45
N GLY A 163 -8.06 -23.94 7.38
CA GLY A 163 -6.79 -23.50 6.80
C GLY A 163 -6.89 -23.20 5.29
N LEU A 164 -7.63 -24.02 4.53
CA LEU A 164 -7.84 -23.78 3.10
C LEU A 164 -8.60 -22.47 2.85
N LEU A 165 -9.70 -22.24 3.59
CA LEU A 165 -10.49 -21.02 3.50
C LEU A 165 -9.68 -19.78 3.90
N PHE A 166 -8.78 -19.90 4.88
CA PHE A 166 -7.88 -18.81 5.27
C PHE A 166 -6.92 -18.43 4.13
N ILE A 167 -6.33 -19.41 3.44
CA ILE A 167 -5.44 -19.17 2.28
C ILE A 167 -6.22 -18.53 1.13
N VAL A 168 -7.30 -19.19 0.69
CA VAL A 168 -8.08 -18.74 -0.48
C VAL A 168 -8.70 -17.39 -0.20
N GLY A 169 -9.31 -17.21 0.98
CA GLY A 169 -9.93 -15.96 1.40
C GLY A 169 -8.94 -14.80 1.44
N GLY A 170 -7.72 -15.05 1.96
CA GLY A 170 -6.64 -14.07 1.97
C GLY A 170 -6.17 -13.66 0.58
N ILE A 171 -5.97 -14.62 -0.32
CA ILE A 171 -5.54 -14.36 -1.70
C ILE A 171 -6.64 -13.61 -2.47
N VAL A 172 -7.90 -14.01 -2.32
CA VAL A 172 -9.03 -13.32 -2.97
C VAL A 172 -9.15 -11.89 -2.44
N ALA A 173 -9.07 -11.67 -1.13
CA ALA A 173 -9.10 -10.34 -0.55
C ALA A 173 -7.93 -9.47 -1.04
N ALA A 174 -6.71 -10.01 -1.05
CA ALA A 174 -5.53 -9.35 -1.58
C ALA A 174 -5.72 -8.92 -3.04
N PHE A 175 -6.22 -9.82 -3.89
CA PHE A 175 -6.48 -9.56 -5.30
C PHE A 175 -7.55 -8.49 -5.50
N LEU A 176 -8.68 -8.57 -4.79
CA LEU A 176 -9.76 -7.59 -4.87
C LEU A 176 -9.28 -6.21 -4.42
N SER A 177 -8.51 -6.13 -3.33
CA SER A 177 -7.90 -4.87 -2.88
C SER A 177 -6.94 -4.30 -3.93
N LEU A 178 -6.08 -5.14 -4.53
CA LEU A 178 -5.18 -4.70 -5.60
C LEU A 178 -5.94 -4.08 -6.77
N VAL A 179 -6.92 -4.81 -7.30
CA VAL A 179 -7.73 -4.35 -8.44
C VAL A 179 -8.47 -3.05 -8.10
N PHE A 180 -9.08 -2.99 -6.92
CA PHE A 180 -9.80 -1.79 -6.47
C PHE A 180 -8.89 -0.55 -6.41
N PHE A 181 -7.73 -0.66 -5.77
CA PHE A 181 -6.79 0.46 -5.65
C PHE A 181 -6.15 0.85 -6.98
N TYR A 182 -5.88 -0.10 -7.87
CA TYR A 182 -5.42 0.21 -9.23
C TYR A 182 -6.49 0.94 -10.03
N LEU A 183 -7.75 0.50 -9.95
CA LEU A 183 -8.87 1.16 -10.61
C LEU A 183 -9.06 2.59 -10.09
N LEU A 184 -8.98 2.81 -8.77
CA LEU A 184 -8.97 4.16 -8.20
C LEU A 184 -7.83 5.02 -8.75
N ALA A 185 -6.63 4.45 -8.86
CA ALA A 185 -5.46 5.14 -9.37
C ALA A 185 -5.60 5.53 -10.86
N GLU A 186 -6.24 4.68 -11.65
CA GLU A 186 -6.54 4.95 -13.06
C GLU A 186 -7.65 5.99 -13.23
N MET A 187 -8.75 5.91 -12.45
CA MET A 187 -9.80 6.94 -12.47
C MET A 187 -9.25 8.33 -12.17
N LEU A 188 -8.28 8.43 -11.25
CA LEU A 188 -7.62 9.68 -10.89
C LEU A 188 -6.82 10.26 -12.07
N VAL A 189 -6.12 9.41 -12.84
CA VAL A 189 -5.38 9.83 -14.05
C VAL A 189 -6.34 10.23 -15.17
N VAL A 190 -7.39 9.45 -15.43
CA VAL A 190 -8.40 9.77 -16.45
C VAL A 190 -9.08 11.11 -16.18
N ALA A 191 -9.37 11.43 -14.91
CA ALA A 191 -9.93 12.73 -14.55
C ALA A 191 -9.03 13.91 -14.97
N VAL A 192 -7.71 13.74 -14.91
CA VAL A 192 -6.75 14.74 -15.37
C VAL A 192 -6.71 14.86 -16.88
N ASP A 193 -6.74 13.74 -17.59
CA ASP A 193 -6.74 13.76 -19.05
C ASP A 193 -8.00 14.45 -19.58
N ILE A 194 -9.16 14.22 -18.94
CA ILE A 194 -10.41 14.95 -19.23
C ILE A 194 -10.24 16.44 -18.96
N ALA A 195 -9.69 16.83 -17.80
CA ALA A 195 -9.49 18.24 -17.46
C ALA A 195 -8.55 18.95 -18.47
N ARG A 196 -7.50 18.25 -18.92
CA ARG A 196 -6.57 18.75 -19.94
C ARG A 196 -7.28 18.94 -21.28
N ASN A 197 -8.05 17.95 -21.73
CA ASN A 197 -8.77 18.03 -23.01
C ASN A 197 -9.83 19.13 -23.00
N ILE A 198 -10.54 19.33 -21.89
CA ILE A 198 -11.50 20.43 -21.73
C ILE A 198 -10.79 21.78 -21.83
N LYS A 199 -9.62 21.93 -21.20
CA LYS A 199 -8.82 23.16 -21.26
C LYS A 199 -8.42 23.49 -22.71
N VAL A 200 -7.89 22.51 -23.44
CA VAL A 200 -7.49 22.67 -24.85
C VAL A 200 -8.71 23.03 -25.73
N THR A 201 -9.84 22.34 -25.53
CA THR A 201 -11.07 22.61 -26.30
C THR A 201 -11.58 24.03 -26.05
N ARG A 202 -11.51 24.51 -24.80
CA ARG A 202 -11.89 25.87 -24.44
C ARG A 202 -10.97 26.91 -25.08
N GLU A 203 -9.66 26.68 -25.06
CA GLU A 203 -8.68 27.59 -25.70
C GLU A 203 -8.91 27.69 -27.22
N ILE A 204 -9.23 26.58 -27.89
CA ILE A 204 -9.58 26.57 -29.31
C ILE A 204 -10.88 27.36 -29.57
N ALA A 205 -11.91 27.18 -28.74
CA ALA A 205 -13.19 27.88 -28.89
C ALA A 205 -13.05 29.39 -28.65
N GLU A 206 -12.26 29.81 -27.67
CA GLU A 206 -11.97 31.22 -27.39
C GLU A 206 -11.09 31.85 -28.49
N GLY A 207 -10.16 31.09 -29.06
CA GLY A 207 -9.34 31.50 -30.20
C GLY A 207 -10.14 31.62 -31.51
N TYR A 208 -11.27 30.92 -31.61
CA TYR A 208 -12.21 31.00 -32.73
C TYR A 208 -13.09 32.26 -32.60
N LYS A 209 -12.51 33.45 -32.71
CA LYS A 209 -13.30 34.68 -32.94
C LYS A 209 -14.06 34.49 -34.25
N LYS A 210 -15.39 34.41 -34.16
CA LYS A 210 -16.31 34.39 -35.30
C LYS A 210 -15.94 35.53 -36.25
N PRO A 211 -15.75 35.31 -37.56
CA PRO A 211 -15.64 36.44 -38.49
C PRO A 211 -16.88 37.30 -38.31
N GLU A 212 -16.66 38.58 -37.99
CA GLU A 212 -17.74 39.57 -37.96
C GLU A 212 -18.47 39.46 -39.29
N ALA A 213 -19.77 39.18 -39.23
CA ALA A 213 -20.59 39.12 -40.42
C ALA A 213 -20.44 40.48 -41.12
N ALA A 214 -19.80 40.48 -42.29
CA ALA A 214 -19.75 41.65 -43.14
C ALA A 214 -21.20 41.97 -43.54
N ILE A 215 -21.75 43.01 -42.93
CA ILE A 215 -23.02 43.64 -43.30
C ILE A 215 -22.71 44.76 -44.29
#